data_AF-A0A2C9CRA5-F1
#
_entry.id   AF-A0A2C9CRA5-F1
#
_cell.length_a   1.000
_cell.length_b   1.000
_cell.length_c   1.000
_cell.angle_alpha   90.00
_cell.angle_beta   90.00
_cell.angle_gamma   90.00
#
_symmetry.space_group_name_H-M   'P 1'
#
loop_
_entity.id
_entity.type
_entity.pdbx_description
1 polymer ?
#
loop_
_entity_poly.entity_id
_entity_poly.type
_entity_poly.pdbx_seq_one_letter_code
_entity_poly.pdbx_strand_id
1 'polypeptide(L)' 'MKIIARVSRGPQKGETVTPHRHEDGKYVVSPTRFEKDYIRVATLEDFASQIRKGLKGRMSSPAVKGPRLFSPKSINIES' A
#
# COMPACT_ATOMS: atom_id res chain seq x y z
N MET A 1 5.27 10.42 -10.32
CA MET A 1 5.47 9.41 -9.26
C MET A 1 4.60 8.18 -9.47
N LYS A 2 5.23 7.01 -9.36
CA LYS A 2 4.60 5.69 -9.45
C LYS A 2 4.98 4.86 -8.22
N ILE A 3 3.97 4.28 -7.57
CA ILE A 3 4.15 3.44 -6.37
C ILE A 3 3.55 2.08 -6.66
N ILE A 4 4.38 1.03 -6.65
CA ILE A 4 3.96 -0.33 -6.96
C ILE A 4 4.56 -1.35 -6.00
N ALA A 5 3.87 -2.45 -5.81
CA ALA A 5 4.42 -3.66 -5.19
C ALA A 5 4.00 -4.89 -5.99
N ARG A 6 4.66 -6.03 -5.74
CA ARG A 6 4.26 -7.32 -6.32
C ARG A 6 3.84 -8.30 -5.24
N VAL A 7 2.73 -8.99 -5.46
CA VAL A 7 2.27 -10.06 -4.59
C VAL A 7 3.30 -11.21 -4.65
N SER A 8 3.90 -11.56 -3.51
CA SER A 8 5.00 -12.52 -3.46
C SER A 8 4.56 -13.99 -3.36
N ARG A 9 3.30 -14.25 -2.95
CA ARG A 9 2.80 -15.59 -2.65
C ARG A 9 1.29 -15.72 -2.85
N GLY A 10 0.81 -16.97 -2.92
CA GLY A 10 -0.60 -17.31 -3.09
C GLY A 10 -1.06 -17.27 -4.55
N PRO A 11 -2.36 -17.45 -4.82
CA PRO A 11 -2.90 -17.59 -6.18
C PRO A 11 -2.65 -16.39 -7.10
N GLN A 12 -2.51 -15.18 -6.54
CA GLN A 12 -2.20 -13.95 -7.28
C GLN A 12 -0.70 -13.62 -7.27
N LYS A 13 0.20 -14.59 -7.09
CA LYS A 13 1.65 -14.33 -7.09
C LYS A 13 2.06 -13.67 -8.41
N GLY A 14 2.89 -12.63 -8.33
CA GLY A 14 3.35 -11.84 -9.47
C GLY A 14 2.46 -10.64 -9.80
N GLU A 15 1.24 -10.58 -9.27
CA GLU A 15 0.30 -9.50 -9.51
C GLU A 15 0.85 -8.15 -9.02
N THR A 16 0.72 -7.13 -9.86
CA THR A 16 1.14 -5.76 -9.52
C THR A 16 0.01 -5.04 -8.81
N VAL A 17 0.33 -4.44 -7.66
CA VAL A 17 -0.62 -3.68 -6.85
C VAL A 17 -0.13 -2.25 -6.66
N THR A 18 -1.08 -1.33 -6.51
CA THR A 18 -0.84 0.10 -6.26
C THR A 18 -1.47 0.52 -4.92
N PRO A 19 -1.12 1.70 -4.36
CA PRO A 19 -1.77 2.19 -3.14
C PRO A 19 -3.29 2.15 -3.27
N HIS A 20 -3.95 1.51 -2.31
CA HIS A 20 -5.40 1.40 -2.33
C HIS A 20 -6.02 2.74 -1.94
N ARG A 21 -6.85 3.28 -2.84
CA ARG A 21 -7.65 4.47 -2.57
C ARG A 21 -8.97 4.03 -1.96
N HIS A 22 -9.21 4.45 -0.72
CA HIS A 22 -10.43 4.14 0.02
C HIS A 22 -11.59 5.04 -0.45
N GLU A 23 -12.80 4.72 0.00
CA GLU A 23 -14.03 5.45 -0.36
C GLU A 23 -13.98 6.95 -0.02
N ASP A 24 -13.24 7.33 1.02
CA ASP A 24 -13.00 8.72 1.41
C ASP A 24 -11.94 9.42 0.54
N GLY A 25 -11.46 8.76 -0.51
CA GLY A 25 -10.47 9.27 -1.44
C GLY A 25 -9.03 9.22 -0.92
N LYS A 26 -8.79 8.73 0.31
CA LYS A 26 -7.46 8.69 0.97
C LYS A 26 -6.77 7.33 0.81
N TYR A 27 -5.49 7.31 1.12
CA TYR A 27 -4.67 6.10 1.20
C TYR A 27 -4.39 5.73 2.66
N VAL A 28 -4.01 4.48 2.91
CA VAL A 28 -3.71 4.00 4.27
C VAL A 28 -2.29 3.49 4.39
N VAL A 29 -1.57 4.01 5.38
CA VAL A 29 -0.35 3.42 5.92
C VAL A 29 -0.57 2.98 7.35
N SER A 30 0.20 2.02 7.85
CA SER A 30 0.08 1.55 9.22
C SER A 30 1.34 0.83 9.71
N PRO A 31 1.62 0.80 11.02
CA PRO A 31 2.70 -0.02 11.58
C PRO A 31 2.33 -1.52 11.60
N THR A 32 1.05 -1.84 11.81
CA THR A 32 0.53 -3.20 11.94
C THR A 32 -0.58 -3.52 10.92
N ARG A 33 -1.09 -4.76 10.95
CA ARG A 33 -2.24 -5.19 10.13
C ARG A 33 -3.59 -4.75 10.66
N PHE A 34 -3.66 -4.22 11.88
CA PHE A 34 -4.92 -3.91 12.54
C PHE A 34 -5.46 -2.55 12.10
N GLU A 35 -6.77 -2.47 11.89
CA GLU A 35 -7.44 -1.27 11.40
C GLU A 35 -7.37 -0.09 12.36
N LYS A 36 -7.36 -0.35 13.67
CA LYS A 36 -7.18 0.67 14.72
C LYS A 36 -5.88 1.47 14.57
N ASP A 37 -4.88 0.92 13.87
CA ASP A 37 -3.57 1.54 13.66
C ASP A 37 -3.48 2.22 12.27
N TYR A 38 -4.60 2.36 11.55
CA TYR A 38 -4.61 2.99 10.24
C TYR A 38 -4.36 4.48 10.35
N ILE A 39 -3.41 4.95 9.54
CA ILE A 39 -3.13 6.36 9.34
C ILE A 39 -3.55 6.69 7.91
N ARG A 40 -4.58 7.54 7.79
CA ARG A 40 -5.09 7.98 6.49
C ARG A 40 -4.29 9.18 5.98
N VAL A 41 -3.84 9.11 4.74
CA VAL A 41 -3.06 10.17 4.07
C VAL A 41 -3.74 10.57 2.77
N ALA A 42 -3.70 11.86 2.44
CA ALA A 42 -4.48 12.42 1.34
C ALA A 42 -3.82 12.20 -0.03
N THR A 43 -2.50 12.24 -0.08
CA THR A 43 -1.73 12.24 -1.32
C THR A 43 -0.83 11.02 -1.43
N LEU A 44 -0.41 10.70 -2.65
CA LEU A 44 0.59 9.64 -2.86
C LEU A 44 1.95 10.07 -2.30
N GLU A 45 2.25 11.36 -2.27
CA GLU A 45 3.49 11.94 -1.76
C GLU A 45 3.61 11.70 -0.25
N ASP A 46 2.52 11.94 0.48
CA ASP A 46 2.41 11.63 1.90
C ASP A 46 2.53 10.13 2.14
N PHE A 47 1.86 9.31 1.32
CA PHE A 47 1.98 7.86 1.38
C PHE A 47 3.44 7.43 1.23
N ALA A 48 4.12 7.88 0.17
CA ALA A 48 5.52 7.59 -0.10
C ALA A 48 6.43 8.06 1.04
N SER A 49 6.21 9.25 1.59
CA SER A 49 6.94 9.78 2.75
C SER A 49 6.82 8.86 3.97
N GLN A 50 5.61 8.36 4.26
CA GLN A 50 5.38 7.45 5.37
C GLN A 50 5.99 6.06 5.15
N ILE A 51 5.97 5.54 3.91
CA ILE A 51 6.68 4.29 3.57
C ILE A 51 8.18 4.44 3.82
N ARG A 52 8.79 5.58 3.41
CA ARG A 52 10.21 5.87 3.65
C ARG A 52 10.55 5.99 5.15
N LYS A 53 9.59 6.37 5.99
CA LYS A 53 9.69 6.36 7.46
C LYS A 53 9.52 4.97 8.10
N GLY A 54 9.28 3.94 7.29
CA GLY A 54 9.19 2.55 7.74
C GLY A 54 7.76 2.04 7.98
N LEU A 55 6.73 2.86 7.73
CA LEU A 55 5.34 2.39 7.80
C LEU A 55 4.98 1.51 6.59
N LYS A 56 4.04 0.60 6.80
CA LYS A 56 3.57 -0.33 5.77
C LYS A 56 2.42 0.30 4.99
N GLY A 57 2.26 -0.06 3.73
CA GLY A 57 1.24 0.51 2.84
C GLY A 57 0.11 -0.48 2.53
N ARG A 58 -1.14 0.00 2.54
CA ARG A 58 -2.28 -0.76 2.00
C ARG A 58 -2.32 -0.62 0.48
N MET A 59 -2.20 -1.75 -0.21
CA MET A 59 -2.12 -1.85 -1.65
C MET A 59 -3.20 -2.78 -2.19
N SER A 60 -3.68 -2.54 -3.40
CA SER A 60 -4.71 -3.37 -4.06
C SER A 60 -4.52 -3.43 -5.57
N SER A 61 -5.21 -4.36 -6.21
CA SER A 61 -5.53 -4.32 -7.64
C SER A 61 -6.90 -4.97 -7.86
N PRO A 62 -7.57 -4.77 -9.01
CA PRO A 62 -8.83 -5.45 -9.32
C PRO A 62 -8.74 -6.99 -9.27
N ALA A 63 -7.56 -7.55 -9.55
CA ALA A 63 -7.33 -8.99 -9.51
C ALA A 63 -7.13 -9.54 -8.09
N VAL A 64 -6.90 -8.67 -7.09
CA VAL A 64 -6.63 -9.04 -5.70
C VAL A 64 -7.84 -8.77 -4.82
N LYS A 65 -8.33 -9.80 -4.12
CA LYS A 65 -9.42 -9.65 -3.16
C LYS A 65 -8.98 -8.77 -1.97
N GLY A 66 -9.45 -7.53 -1.97
CA GLY A 66 -9.30 -6.54 -0.90
C GLY A 66 -7.88 -5.94 -0.74
N PRO A 67 -7.76 -4.83 0.01
CA PRO A 67 -6.47 -4.18 0.22
C PRO A 67 -5.57 -4.96 1.18
N ARG A 68 -4.34 -5.24 0.74
CA ARG A 68 -3.32 -5.99 1.47
C ARG A 68 -2.24 -5.07 2.01
N LEU A 69 -1.66 -5.43 3.15
CA LEU A 69 -0.58 -4.67 3.76
C LEU A 69 0.78 -5.12 3.23
N PHE A 70 1.57 -4.19 2.71
CA PHE A 70 2.92 -4.43 2.20
C PHE A 70 3.96 -3.70 3.04
N SER A 71 5.05 -4.39 3.36
CA SER A 71 6.20 -3.80 4.05
C SER A 71 6.94 -2.82 3.14
N PRO A 72 7.61 -1.79 3.69
CA PRO A 72 8.38 -0.81 2.91
C PRO A 72 9.32 -1.44 1.88
N LYS A 73 10.08 -2.47 2.32
CA LYS A 73 11.04 -3.19 1.48
C LYS A 73 10.45 -3.88 0.23
N SER A 74 9.13 -3.99 0.15
CA SER A 74 8.41 -4.64 -0.96
C SER A 74 7.68 -3.64 -1.85
N ILE A 75 7.75 -2.34 -1.53
CA ILE A 75 7.11 -1.26 -2.27
C ILE A 75 8.23 -0.51 -3.02
N ASN A 76 8.08 -0.40 -4.34
CA ASN A 76 8.93 0.42 -5.19
C ASN A 76 8.27 1.78 -5.42
N ILE A 77 9.05 2.86 -5.25
CA ILE A 77 8.61 4.25 -5.41
C ILE A 77 9.53 4.89 -6.46
N GLU A 78 9.00 5.09 -7.66
CA GLU A 78 9.67 5.76 -8.78
C GLU A 78 9.19 7.22 -8.82
N SER A 79 10.15 8.15 -8.89
CA SER A 79 9.87 9.60 -8.86
C SER A 79 9.44 10.09 -10.23
#